data_AF-A0A960X538-F1
#
_entry.id   AF-A0A960X538-F1
#
_cell.length_a   1.000
_cell.length_b   1.000
_cell.length_c   1.000
_cell.angle_alpha   90.00
_cell.angle_beta   90.00
_cell.angle_gamma   90.00
#
_symmetry.space_group_name_H-M   'P 1'
#
loop_
_entity.id
_entity.type
_entity.pdbx_description
1 polymer ?
#
loop_
_entity_poly.entity_id
_entity_poly.type
_entity_poly.pdbx_seq_one_letter_code
_entity_poly.pdbx_strand_id
1 'polypeptide(L)'
;MFDHVKLSSHVETAQSQKRLHNEDAYLLLENHRFFAVADGMGGHNGGEIASKSALLYLQEQISSSPNTRLRLDALTHRLIDQIQGANTHLIEISQEKALL
;
A
#
# COMPACT_ATOMS: atom_id res chain seq x y z
N MET A 1 -11.34 14.03 -31.55
CA MET A 1 -12.28 13.85 -30.43
C MET A 1 -11.74 12.67 -29.65
N PHE A 2 -11.09 12.89 -28.51
CA PHE A 2 -10.55 11.77 -27.71
C PHE A 2 -11.70 11.26 -26.83
N ASP A 3 -12.04 9.98 -26.96
CA ASP A 3 -12.98 9.34 -26.06
C ASP A 3 -12.43 9.40 -24.63
N HIS A 4 -13.23 9.94 -23.72
CA HIS A 4 -12.93 9.93 -22.31
C HIS A 4 -13.13 8.51 -21.78
N VAL A 5 -12.04 7.79 -21.53
CA VAL A 5 -12.09 6.52 -20.81
C VAL A 5 -12.42 6.83 -19.35
N LYS A 6 -13.59 6.38 -18.89
CA LYS A 6 -13.98 6.42 -17.48
C LYS A 6 -13.40 5.19 -16.77
N LEU A 7 -12.53 5.41 -15.79
CA LEU A 7 -12.03 4.38 -14.90
C LEU A 7 -12.81 4.46 -13.57
N SER A 8 -13.25 3.32 -13.07
CA SER A 8 -13.84 3.16 -11.74
C SER A 8 -13.11 2.06 -11.00
N SER A 9 -12.93 2.23 -9.70
CA SER A 9 -12.27 1.27 -8.82
C SER A 9 -13.23 0.74 -7.77
N HIS A 10 -13.02 -0.51 -7.35
CA HIS A 10 -13.75 -1.16 -6.27
C HIS A 10 -12.77 -2.04 -5.49
N VAL A 11 -13.04 -2.24 -4.21
CA VAL A 11 -12.23 -3.10 -3.35
C VAL A 11 -13.13 -4.00 -2.53
N GLU A 12 -12.75 -5.28 -2.47
CA GLU A 12 -13.34 -6.30 -1.63
C GLU A 12 -12.20 -7.05 -0.91
N THR A 13 -12.39 -7.36 0.37
CA THR A 13 -11.45 -8.18 1.16
C THR A 13 -12.23 -9.03 2.14
N ALA A 14 -11.80 -10.28 2.36
CA ALA A 14 -12.52 -11.24 3.18
C ALA A 14 -11.57 -12.15 3.96
N GLN A 15 -11.91 -12.39 5.23
CA GLN A 15 -11.21 -13.36 6.06
C GLN A 15 -11.61 -14.78 5.68
N SER A 16 -10.64 -15.65 5.41
CA SER A 16 -10.92 -17.08 5.23
C SER A 16 -11.33 -17.75 6.56
N GLN A 17 -12.15 -18.80 6.50
CA GLN A 17 -12.57 -19.57 7.68
C GLN A 17 -11.41 -20.25 8.43
N LYS A 18 -10.22 -20.36 7.81
CA LYS A 18 -9.04 -21.04 8.38
C LYS A 18 -8.11 -20.09 9.14
N ARG A 19 -8.28 -18.77 9.03
CA ARG A 19 -7.45 -17.77 9.71
C ARG A 19 -8.28 -17.07 10.78
N LEU A 20 -7.64 -16.71 11.91
CA LEU A 20 -8.26 -15.95 13.00
C LEU A 20 -8.42 -14.46 12.67
N HIS A 21 -7.53 -13.92 11.84
CA HIS A 21 -7.53 -12.52 11.41
C HIS A 21 -7.24 -12.44 9.90
N ASN A 22 -7.75 -11.39 9.25
CA ASN A 22 -7.38 -11.05 7.88
C ASN A 22 -6.13 -10.17 7.88
N GLU A 23 -5.06 -10.63 7.24
CA GLU A 23 -3.79 -9.92 7.15
C GLU A 23 -3.66 -9.14 5.82
N ASP A 24 -4.68 -9.20 4.97
CA ASP A 24 -4.76 -8.43 3.73
C ASP A 24 -5.13 -6.98 4.04
N ALA A 25 -4.49 -6.05 3.32
CA ALA A 25 -4.82 -4.64 3.34
C ALA A 25 -4.91 -4.10 1.92
N TYR A 26 -5.65 -3.00 1.76
CA TYR A 26 -5.79 -2.31 0.49
C TYR A 26 -5.72 -0.80 0.65
N LEU A 27 -5.38 -0.11 -0.43
CA LEU A 27 -5.33 1.34 -0.53
C LEU A 27 -5.99 1.77 -1.84
N LEU A 28 -6.91 2.73 -1.73
CA LEU A 28 -7.57 3.34 -2.88
C LEU A 28 -7.45 4.86 -2.82
N LEU A 29 -6.74 5.44 -3.78
CA LEU A 29 -6.55 6.88 -3.94
C LEU A 29 -7.06 7.30 -5.32
N GLU A 30 -8.38 7.38 -5.46
CA GLU A 30 -9.05 7.64 -6.75
C GLU A 30 -8.56 8.94 -7.41
N ASN A 31 -8.40 10.01 -6.62
CA ASN A 31 -7.88 11.28 -7.10
C ASN A 31 -6.50 11.12 -7.75
N HIS A 32 -5.66 10.24 -7.21
CA HIS A 32 -4.30 9.96 -7.71
C HIS A 32 -4.26 8.86 -8.78
N ARG A 33 -5.41 8.25 -9.11
CA ARG A 33 -5.51 7.05 -9.96
C ARG A 33 -4.54 5.95 -9.48
N PHE A 34 -4.42 5.80 -8.17
CA PHE A 34 -3.52 4.86 -7.53
C PHE A 34 -4.30 3.89 -6.65
N PHE A 35 -3.93 2.61 -6.74
CA PHE A 35 -4.44 1.56 -5.87
C PHE A 35 -3.31 0.60 -5.56
N ALA A 36 -3.36 0.02 -4.36
CA ALA A 36 -2.40 -0.98 -3.92
C ALA A 36 -3.08 -2.01 -3.02
N VAL A 37 -2.51 -3.21 -2.99
CA VAL A 37 -2.89 -4.31 -2.11
C VAL A 37 -1.63 -4.83 -1.44
N ALA A 38 -1.75 -5.31 -0.21
CA ALA A 38 -0.67 -5.93 0.54
C ALA A 38 -1.20 -7.15 1.29
N ASP A 39 -0.52 -8.29 1.14
CA ASP A 39 -0.76 -9.53 1.89
C ASP A 39 0.28 -9.60 3.01
N GLY A 40 -0.18 -9.54 4.25
CA GLY A 40 0.68 -9.64 5.43
C GLY A 40 1.13 -11.08 5.65
N MET A 41 2.45 -11.31 5.67
CA MET A 41 3.03 -12.61 6.00
C MET A 41 3.54 -12.62 7.44
N GLY A 42 2.69 -12.84 8.43
CA GLY A 42 3.16 -12.90 9.81
C GLY A 42 2.15 -13.45 10.78
N GLY A 43 2.28 -14.73 11.15
CA GLY A 43 1.48 -15.34 12.22
C GLY A 43 1.50 -14.53 13.53
N HIS A 44 0.61 -14.84 14.48
CA HIS A 44 0.39 -14.08 15.73
C HIS A 44 0.66 -12.57 15.62
N ASN A 45 -0.30 -11.85 15.00
CA ASN A 45 -0.44 -10.39 14.93
C ASN A 45 0.57 -9.59 14.07
N GLY A 46 1.65 -10.20 13.55
CA GLY A 46 2.66 -9.46 12.78
C GLY A 46 2.19 -9.04 11.37
N GLY A 47 1.45 -9.91 10.68
CA GLY A 47 1.07 -9.74 9.28
C GLY A 47 0.13 -8.56 9.06
N GLU A 48 -0.94 -8.45 9.86
CA GLU A 48 -1.90 -7.35 9.79
C GLU A 48 -1.25 -5.98 9.99
N ILE A 49 -0.31 -5.90 10.94
CA ILE A 49 0.41 -4.66 11.22
C ILE A 49 1.31 -4.32 10.02
N ALA A 50 2.01 -5.31 9.47
CA ALA A 50 2.91 -5.10 8.35
C ALA A 50 2.17 -4.62 7.09
N SER A 51 1.09 -5.30 6.69
CA SER A 51 0.33 -4.93 5.49
C SER A 51 -0.29 -3.54 5.60
N LYS A 52 -0.90 -3.22 6.76
CA LYS A 52 -1.46 -1.88 7.01
C LYS A 52 -0.40 -0.79 7.03
N SER A 53 0.74 -1.03 7.69
CA SER A 53 1.79 -0.01 7.83
C SER A 53 2.46 0.30 6.49
N ALA A 54 2.69 -0.71 5.63
CA ALA A 54 3.19 -0.50 4.28
C ALA A 54 2.26 0.42 3.46
N LEU A 55 0.95 0.15 3.50
CA LEU A 55 -0.02 0.93 2.73
C LEU A 55 -0.25 2.33 3.30
N LEU A 56 -0.19 2.51 4.63
CA LEU A 56 -0.22 3.83 5.25
C LEU A 56 0.97 4.70 4.83
N TYR A 57 2.18 4.12 4.80
CA TYR A 57 3.36 4.82 4.33
C TYR A 57 3.18 5.26 2.86
N LEU A 58 2.74 4.35 1.98
CA LEU A 58 2.48 4.70 0.58
C LEU A 58 1.40 5.77 0.44
N GLN A 59 0.34 5.71 1.25
CA GLN A 59 -0.72 6.71 1.25
C GLN A 59 -0.18 8.11 1.54
N GLU A 60 0.67 8.25 2.56
CA GLU A 60 1.28 9.52 2.92
C GLU A 60 2.19 10.07 1.81
N GLN A 61 3.08 9.23 1.27
CA GLN A 61 4.02 9.64 0.22
C GLN A 61 3.31 10.04 -1.08
N ILE A 62 2.24 9.34 -1.44
CA ILE A 62 1.47 9.61 -2.67
C ILE A 62 0.57 10.83 -2.49
N SER A 63 -0.10 10.96 -1.34
CA SER A 63 -0.99 12.10 -1.08
C SER A 63 -0.24 13.42 -0.91
N SER A 64 1.02 13.36 -0.48
CA SER A 64 1.92 14.52 -0.37
C SER A 64 2.60 14.89 -1.69
N SER A 65 2.49 14.04 -2.72
CA SER A 65 3.09 14.27 -4.02
C SER A 65 2.11 15.00 -4.96
N PRO A 66 2.60 15.93 -5.80
CA PRO A 66 1.75 16.51 -6.84
C PRO A 66 1.20 15.42 -7.76
N ASN A 67 -0.12 15.47 -8.00
CA ASN A 67 -0.82 14.60 -8.94
C ASN A 67 -0.57 15.03 -10.39
N THR A 68 0.68 14.88 -10.80
CA THR A 68 1.17 15.27 -12.13
C THR A 68 1.34 14.03 -12.98
N ARG A 69 1.05 14.16 -14.28
CA ARG A 69 1.33 13.10 -15.24
C ARG A 69 2.84 12.93 -15.42
N LEU A 70 3.38 11.85 -14.88
CA LEU A 70 4.79 11.48 -15.04
C LEU A 70 4.98 10.64 -16.31
N ARG A 71 6.21 10.70 -16.85
CA ARG A 71 6.66 9.68 -17.81
C ARG A 71 6.82 8.33 -17.09
N LEU A 72 6.73 7.24 -17.84
CA LEU A 72 6.70 5.89 -17.28
C LEU A 72 7.98 5.54 -16.50
N ASP A 73 9.13 6.00 -16.97
CA ASP A 73 10.43 5.86 -16.30
C ASP A 73 10.47 6.61 -14.96
N ALA A 74 10.03 7.87 -14.94
CA ALA A 74 9.96 8.67 -13.72
C ALA A 74 8.95 8.11 -12.71
N LEU A 75 7.81 7.62 -13.19
CA LEU A 75 6.81 6.96 -12.36
C LEU A 75 7.38 5.66 -11.76
N THR A 76 8.05 4.84 -12.56
CA THR A 76 8.68 3.60 -12.11
C THR A 76 9.71 3.86 -11.02
N HIS A 77 10.61 4.81 -11.22
CA HIS A 77 11.61 5.17 -10.21
C HIS A 77 10.94 5.65 -8.92
N ARG A 78 9.97 6.56 -9.01
CA ARG A 78 9.23 7.03 -7.82
C ARG A 78 8.56 5.90 -7.06
N LEU A 79 7.92 4.95 -7.75
CA LEU A 79 7.27 3.82 -7.10
C LEU A 79 8.28 2.91 -6.41
N ILE A 80 9.44 2.65 -7.04
CA ILE A 80 10.52 1.89 -6.42
C ILE A 80 10.99 2.57 -5.13
N ASP A 81 11.26 3.88 -5.19
CA ASP A 81 11.72 4.64 -4.02
C ASP A 81 10.70 4.59 -2.87
N GLN A 82 9.41 4.75 -3.19
CA GLN A 82 8.33 4.71 -2.21
C GLN A 82 8.16 3.32 -1.58
N ILE A 83 8.28 2.25 -2.38
CA ILE A 83 8.22 0.86 -1.88
C ILE A 83 9.44 0.54 -0.99
N GLN A 84 10.63 0.99 -1.38
CA GLN A 84 11.84 0.84 -0.58
C GLN A 84 11.75 1.62 0.75
N GLY A 85 11.18 2.83 0.72
CA GLY A 85 10.86 3.61 1.91
C GLY A 85 9.90 2.87 2.84
N ALA A 86 8.82 2.31 2.31
CA ALA A 86 7.86 1.51 3.08
C ALA A 86 8.53 0.29 3.73
N ASN A 87 9.42 -0.40 3.01
CA ASN A 87 10.18 -1.53 3.54
C ASN A 87 11.10 -1.11 4.69
N THR A 88 11.80 0.01 4.55
CA THR A 88 12.67 0.55 5.61
C THR A 88 11.86 0.88 6.87
N HIS A 89 10.74 1.58 6.68
CA HIS A 89 9.83 1.92 7.77
C HIS A 89 9.25 0.69 8.49
N LEU A 90 8.91 -0.37 7.75
CA LEU A 90 8.47 -1.63 8.33
C LEU A 90 9.53 -2.31 9.19
N ILE A 91 10.80 -2.25 8.77
CA ILE A 91 11.92 -2.79 9.56
C ILE A 91 12.03 -2.04 10.88
N GLU A 92 11.92 -0.71 10.88
CA GLU A 92 11.94 0.12 12.09
C GLU A 92 10.82 -0.26 13.06
N ILE A 93 9.57 -0.31 12.57
CA ILE A 93 8.40 -0.74 13.37
C ILE A 93 8.60 -2.15 13.95
N SER A 94 9.20 -3.07 13.18
CA SER A 94 9.43 -4.44 13.62
C SER A 94 10.42 -4.52 14.78
N GLN A 95 11.41 -3.64 14.83
CA GLN A 95 12.42 -3.58 15.89
C GLN A 95 11.84 -2.96 17.17
N GLU A 96 11.01 -1.93 17.05
CA GLU A 96 10.34 -1.30 18.20
C GLU A 96 9.39 -2.28 18.90
N LYS A 97 8.64 -3.08 18.13
CA LYS A 97 7.71 -4.07 18.69
C LYS A 97 8.41 -5.31 19.25
N ALA A 98 9.62 -5.64 18.80
CA ALA A 98 10.40 -6.73 19.38
C ALA A 98 10.93 -6.43 20.79
N LEU A 99 10.84 -5.16 21.24
CA LEU A 99 11.30 -4.70 22.55
C LEU A 99 10.17 -4.59 23.59
N LEU A 100 8.93 -4.94 23.23
CA LEU A 100 7.74 -4.99 24.09
C LEU A 100 7.29 -6.43 24.32
#